data_AF-A0A143Q5S9-F1
#
_entry.id   AF-A0A143Q5S9-F1
#
_cell.length_a   1.000
_cell.length_b   1.000
_cell.length_c   1.000
_cell.angle_alpha   90.00
_cell.angle_beta   90.00
_cell.angle_gamma   90.00
#
_symmetry.space_group_name_H-M   'P 1'
#
loop_
_entity.id
_entity.type
_entity.pdbx_description
1 polymer ?
#
loop_
_entity_poly.entity_id
_entity_poly.type
_entity_poly.pdbx_seq_one_letter_code
_entity_poly.pdbx_strand_id
1 'polypeptide(L)'
;MPWPVRDHAAVGLPASFELPVVGHLDALADLSAGAAYLEWRRYRHAAALHTDLVLAEEDRDERAVDAYAQCAARIATALSVSQYVAERLLDNAVALRDRLPRVFGTAPGSVDI
;
A
#
# COMPACT_ATOMS: atom_id res chain seq x y z
N MET A 1 -6.90 -13.77 -14.05
CA MET A 1 -6.24 -14.93 -13.42
C MET A 1 -6.42 -14.85 -11.92
N PRO A 2 -7.16 -15.78 -11.30
CA PRO A 2 -7.21 -15.93 -9.85
C PRO A 2 -5.80 -16.05 -9.23
N TRP A 3 -5.63 -15.60 -8.00
CA TRP A 3 -4.33 -15.65 -7.33
C TRP A 3 -3.68 -17.05 -7.31
N PRO A 4 -4.43 -18.16 -7.05
CA PRO A 4 -3.84 -19.50 -6.95
C PRO A 4 -3.31 -20.11 -8.26
N VAL A 5 -3.62 -19.51 -9.41
CA VAL A 5 -3.18 -20.03 -10.73
C VAL A 5 -2.02 -19.21 -11.33
N ARG A 6 -1.49 -18.24 -10.58
CA ARG A 6 -0.30 -17.49 -11.00
C ARG A 6 0.93 -18.36 -10.80
N ASP A 7 1.88 -18.27 -11.72
CA ASP A 7 3.20 -18.88 -11.56
C ASP A 7 3.86 -18.31 -10.30
N HIS A 8 3.99 -19.15 -9.29
CA HIS A 8 4.53 -18.82 -7.97
C HIS A 8 5.99 -18.37 -8.07
N ALA A 9 6.79 -19.00 -8.93
CA ALA A 9 8.17 -18.60 -9.13
C ALA A 9 8.26 -17.20 -9.74
N ALA A 10 7.37 -16.86 -10.68
CA ALA A 10 7.31 -15.53 -11.29
C ALA A 10 6.92 -14.40 -10.31
N VAL A 11 6.33 -14.74 -9.16
CA VAL A 11 6.00 -13.79 -8.08
C VAL A 11 6.86 -13.98 -6.83
N GLY A 12 7.97 -14.72 -6.93
CA GLY A 12 8.96 -14.89 -5.86
C GLY A 12 8.52 -15.83 -4.74
N LEU A 13 7.53 -16.69 -4.97
CA LEU A 13 7.05 -17.68 -4.02
C LEU A 13 7.72 -19.04 -4.29
N PRO A 14 8.17 -19.79 -3.25
CA PRO A 14 8.78 -21.09 -3.44
C PRO A 14 7.79 -22.08 -4.06
N ALA A 15 8.24 -22.81 -5.08
CA ALA A 15 7.41 -23.78 -5.81
C ALA A 15 7.25 -25.13 -5.08
N SER A 16 8.10 -25.40 -4.08
CA SER A 16 8.10 -26.66 -3.31
C SER A 16 7.98 -26.38 -1.81
N PHE A 17 7.28 -27.27 -1.12
CA PHE A 17 7.18 -27.33 0.34
C PHE A 17 8.13 -28.39 0.95
N GLU A 18 8.90 -29.10 0.14
CA GLU A 18 9.89 -30.08 0.59
C GLU A 18 11.22 -29.38 0.87
N LEU A 19 11.26 -28.56 1.92
CA LEU A 19 12.44 -27.80 2.32
C LEU A 19 12.96 -28.27 3.69
N PRO A 20 14.28 -28.18 3.96
CA PRO A 20 14.77 -28.30 5.32
C PRO A 20 14.25 -27.14 6.19
N VAL A 21 14.32 -27.27 7.52
CA VAL A 21 13.81 -26.26 8.47
C VAL A 21 14.31 -24.84 8.17
N VAL A 22 15.61 -24.68 7.89
CA VAL A 22 16.18 -23.36 7.54
C VAL A 22 15.55 -22.80 6.26
N GLY A 23 15.35 -23.65 5.25
CA GLY A 23 14.70 -23.24 4.00
C GLY A 23 13.26 -22.79 4.19
N HIS A 24 12.53 -23.37 5.15
CA HIS A 24 11.20 -22.88 5.51
C HIS A 24 11.24 -21.51 6.21
N LEU A 25 12.24 -21.26 7.07
CA LEU A 25 12.40 -19.96 7.74
C LEU A 25 12.75 -18.86 6.74
N ASP A 26 13.66 -19.14 5.80
CA ASP A 26 14.03 -18.20 4.73
C ASP A 26 12.82 -17.90 3.84
N ALA A 27 12.06 -18.92 3.46
CA ALA A 27 10.82 -18.75 2.71
C ALA A 27 9.81 -17.86 3.46
N LEU A 28 9.65 -18.01 4.78
CA LEU A 28 8.75 -17.16 5.57
C LEU A 28 9.24 -15.71 5.63
N ALA A 29 10.54 -15.47 5.71
CA ALA A 29 11.11 -14.12 5.68
C ALA A 29 10.87 -13.44 4.33
N ASP A 30 11.14 -14.15 3.23
CA ASP A 30 10.91 -13.66 1.87
C ASP A 30 9.42 -13.38 1.60
N LEU A 31 8.54 -14.30 2.03
CA LEU A 31 7.08 -14.12 1.95
C LEU A 31 6.61 -12.89 2.73
N SER A 32 7.17 -12.65 3.92
CA SER A 32 6.85 -11.48 4.73
C SER A 32 7.30 -10.19 4.07
N ALA A 33 8.50 -10.18 3.47
CA ALA A 33 9.00 -9.05 2.70
C ALA A 33 8.13 -8.77 1.46
N GLY A 34 7.73 -9.82 0.73
CA GLY A 34 6.82 -9.72 -0.41
C GLY A 34 5.44 -9.18 -0.01
N ALA A 35 4.86 -9.68 1.09
CA ALA A 35 3.60 -9.16 1.62
C ALA A 35 3.71 -7.69 2.02
N ALA A 36 4.78 -7.30 2.70
CA ALA A 36 5.04 -5.90 3.07
C ALA A 36 5.19 -4.99 1.83
N TYR A 37 5.87 -5.46 0.80
CA TYR A 37 5.99 -4.74 -0.47
C TYR A 37 4.64 -4.56 -1.17
N LEU A 38 3.83 -5.61 -1.24
CA LEU A 38 2.48 -5.55 -1.84
C LEU A 38 1.58 -4.59 -1.06
N GLU A 39 1.66 -4.59 0.27
CA GLU A 39 0.94 -3.65 1.12
C GLU A 39 1.38 -2.20 0.90
N TRP A 40 2.69 -1.96 0.82
CA TRP A 40 3.20 -0.64 0.45
C TRP A 40 2.71 -0.19 -0.93
N ARG A 41 2.68 -1.09 -1.93
CA ARG A 41 2.11 -0.80 -3.26
C ARG A 41 0.62 -0.46 -3.16
N ARG A 42 -0.15 -1.18 -2.33
CA ARG A 42 -1.57 -0.89 -2.08
C ARG A 42 -1.75 0.51 -1.51
N TYR A 43 -0.96 0.89 -0.50
CA TYR A 43 -0.98 2.25 0.05
C TYR A 43 -0.61 3.30 -1.00
N ARG A 44 0.40 3.07 -1.84
CA ARG A 44 0.75 4.02 -2.92
C ARG A 44 -0.39 4.25 -3.91
N HIS A 45 -1.12 3.21 -4.29
CA HIS A 45 -2.28 3.36 -5.18
C HIS A 45 -3.44 4.10 -4.50
N ALA A 46 -3.74 3.80 -3.23
CA ALA A 46 -4.76 4.52 -2.48
C ALA A 46 -4.43 6.02 -2.31
N ALA A 47 -3.16 6.35 -2.05
CA ALA A 47 -2.72 7.73 -1.94
C ALA A 47 -2.78 8.50 -3.26
N ALA A 48 -2.46 7.85 -4.39
CA ALA A 48 -2.61 8.44 -5.73
C ALA A 48 -4.09 8.71 -6.05
N LEU A 49 -4.98 7.74 -5.76
CA LEU A 49 -6.42 7.91 -5.93
C LEU A 49 -6.96 9.08 -5.09
N HIS A 50 -6.48 9.24 -3.85
CA HIS A 50 -6.81 10.40 -3.03
C HIS A 50 -6.35 11.71 -3.68
N THR A 51 -5.11 11.78 -4.16
CA THR A 51 -4.60 12.97 -4.86
C THR A 51 -5.49 13.33 -6.05
N ASP A 52 -5.82 12.36 -6.90
CA ASP A 52 -6.60 12.59 -8.11
C ASP A 52 -8.05 13.03 -7.83
N LEU A 53 -8.65 12.53 -6.75
CA LEU A 53 -10.06 12.77 -6.44
C LEU A 53 -10.31 13.93 -5.47
N VAL A 54 -9.42 14.13 -4.50
CA VAL A 54 -9.64 15.10 -3.41
C VAL A 54 -9.04 16.45 -3.76
N LEU A 55 -7.82 16.48 -4.32
CA LEU A 55 -7.17 17.75 -4.66
C LEU A 55 -7.76 18.41 -5.91
N ALA A 56 -8.46 17.63 -6.77
CA ALA A 56 -9.12 18.16 -7.96
C ALA A 56 -10.50 18.79 -7.68
N GLU A 57 -11.09 18.54 -6.50
CA GLU A 57 -12.40 19.07 -6.10
C GLU A 57 -12.31 20.30 -5.19
N GLU A 58 -11.12 20.65 -4.65
CA GLU A 58 -10.92 21.92 -3.90
C GLU A 58 -11.17 23.17 -4.76
N ASP A 59 -11.22 23.04 -6.09
CA ASP A 59 -11.51 24.12 -7.05
C ASP A 59 -13.02 24.23 -7.43
N ARG A 60 -13.93 23.38 -6.94
CA ARG A 60 -15.34 23.34 -7.36
C ARG A 60 -16.36 23.31 -6.21
N ASP A 61 -16.98 24.47 -5.97
CA ASP A 61 -18.31 24.72 -5.34
C ASP A 61 -18.60 24.12 -3.94
N GLU A 62 -19.13 24.95 -3.03
CA GLU A 62 -19.30 24.71 -1.58
C GLU A 62 -20.37 23.67 -1.19
N ARG A 63 -20.97 22.96 -2.18
CA ARG A 63 -21.82 21.77 -1.95
C ARG A 63 -21.03 20.46 -2.04
N ALA A 64 -19.71 20.53 -1.82
CA ALA A 64 -18.78 19.43 -1.96
C ALA A 64 -19.21 18.20 -1.16
N VAL A 65 -19.62 17.15 -1.87
CA VAL A 65 -19.71 15.81 -1.33
C VAL A 65 -18.30 15.42 -0.90
N ASP A 66 -18.12 15.05 0.36
CA ASP A 66 -16.82 14.68 0.96
C ASP A 66 -16.01 13.76 0.03
N ALA A 67 -15.04 14.34 -0.68
CA ALA A 67 -14.25 13.65 -1.70
C ALA A 67 -13.38 12.55 -1.07
N TYR A 68 -12.99 12.72 0.20
CA TYR A 68 -12.30 11.69 0.96
C TYR A 68 -13.23 10.49 1.18
N ALA A 69 -14.47 10.72 1.65
CA ALA A 69 -15.44 9.66 1.85
C ALA A 69 -15.78 8.92 0.54
N GLN A 70 -15.86 9.63 -0.59
CA GLN A 70 -16.03 9.02 -1.92
C GLN A 70 -14.83 8.16 -2.34
N CYS A 71 -13.61 8.64 -2.09
CA CYS A 71 -12.40 7.88 -2.36
C CYS A 71 -12.39 6.58 -1.55
N ALA A 72 -12.70 6.66 -0.26
CA ALA A 72 -12.84 5.49 0.61
C ALA A 72 -13.96 4.54 0.13
N ALA A 73 -15.11 5.05 -0.33
CA ALA A 73 -16.20 4.22 -0.85
C ALA A 73 -15.83 3.46 -2.13
N ARG A 74 -15.02 4.07 -3.01
CA ARG A 74 -14.48 3.40 -4.20
C ARG A 74 -13.51 2.29 -3.81
N ILE A 75 -12.65 2.52 -2.81
CA ILE A 75 -11.74 1.50 -2.26
C ILE A 75 -12.53 0.36 -1.60
N ALA A 76 -13.54 0.68 -0.78
CA ALA A 76 -14.39 -0.28 -0.11
C ALA A 76 -15.05 -1.24 -1.12
N THR A 77 -15.60 -0.67 -2.19
CA THR A 77 -16.20 -1.44 -3.30
C THR A 77 -15.17 -2.30 -4.02
N ALA A 78 -14.01 -1.74 -4.38
CA ALA A 78 -12.99 -2.46 -5.14
C ALA A 78 -12.36 -3.62 -4.37
N LEU A 79 -12.24 -3.48 -3.05
CA LEU A 79 -11.63 -4.49 -2.18
C LEU A 79 -12.67 -5.37 -1.47
N SER A 80 -13.97 -5.10 -1.67
CA SER A 80 -15.08 -5.76 -0.96
C SER A 80 -14.91 -5.72 0.57
N VAL A 81 -14.53 -4.56 1.12
CA VAL A 81 -14.37 -4.31 2.56
C VAL A 81 -15.39 -3.27 3.05
N SER A 82 -15.53 -3.10 4.36
CA SER A 82 -16.37 -2.04 4.90
C SER A 82 -15.77 -0.65 4.63
N GLN A 83 -16.63 0.37 4.58
CA GLN A 83 -16.23 1.78 4.49
C GLN A 83 -15.18 2.15 5.54
N TYR A 84 -15.42 1.77 6.80
CA TYR A 84 -14.49 2.02 7.91
C TYR A 84 -13.09 1.43 7.67
N VAL A 85 -13.00 0.21 7.12
CA VAL A 85 -11.70 -0.41 6.79
C VAL A 85 -11.02 0.35 5.66
N ALA A 86 -11.78 0.79 4.65
CA ALA A 86 -11.26 1.57 3.54
C ALA A 86 -10.74 2.96 3.98
N GLU A 87 -11.44 3.65 4.87
CA GLU A 87 -10.98 4.93 5.46
C GLU A 87 -9.67 4.74 6.22
N ARG A 88 -9.56 3.71 7.06
CA ARG A 88 -8.29 3.42 7.75
C ARG A 88 -7.14 3.12 6.80
N LEU A 89 -7.40 2.42 5.70
CA LEU A 89 -6.39 2.18 4.67
C LEU A 89 -5.97 3.48 3.99
N LEU A 90 -6.93 4.35 3.69
CA LEU A 90 -6.71 5.64 3.06
C LEU A 90 -5.93 6.60 3.97
N ASP A 91 -6.27 6.65 5.26
CA ASP A 91 -5.54 7.41 6.28
C ASP A 91 -4.07 6.98 6.35
N ASN A 92 -3.83 5.67 6.45
CA ASN A 92 -2.48 5.13 6.49
C ASN A 92 -1.71 5.46 5.20
N ALA A 93 -2.38 5.38 4.05
CA ALA A 93 -1.78 5.70 2.75
C ALA A 93 -1.35 7.18 2.66
N VAL A 94 -2.23 8.10 3.03
CA VAL A 94 -1.97 9.55 3.05
C VAL A 94 -0.86 9.88 4.06
N ALA A 95 -0.95 9.36 5.28
CA ALA A 95 0.07 9.56 6.31
C ALA A 95 1.44 9.04 5.85
N LEU A 96 1.48 7.88 5.18
CA LEU A 96 2.71 7.31 4.66
C LEU A 96 3.31 8.17 3.53
N ARG A 97 2.48 8.60 2.57
CA ARG A 97 2.87 9.50 1.47
C ARG A 97 3.50 10.79 2.00
N ASP A 98 2.88 11.39 3.01
CA ASP A 98 3.28 12.71 3.50
C ASP A 98 4.49 12.63 4.45
N ARG A 99 4.68 11.51 5.17
CA ARG A 99 5.76 11.35 6.16
C ARG A 99 7.04 10.76 5.57
N LEU A 100 6.97 9.84 4.60
CA LEU A 100 8.17 9.20 4.03
C LEU A 100 9.22 10.20 3.55
N PRO A 101 8.86 11.23 2.74
CA PRO A 101 9.84 12.20 2.24
C PRO A 101 10.56 12.95 3.36
N ARG A 102 9.95 13.09 4.54
CA ARG A 102 10.57 13.77 5.70
C ARG A 102 11.59 12.88 6.42
N VAL A 103 11.36 11.57 6.45
CA VAL A 103 12.29 10.60 7.04
C VAL A 103 13.53 10.41 6.17
N PHE A 104 13.36 10.44 4.84
CA PHE A 104 14.47 10.34 3.88
C PHE A 104 15.10 11.69 3.53
N GLY A 105 14.40 12.81 3.75
CA GLY A 105 14.85 14.17 3.48
C GLY A 105 15.76 14.77 4.56
N THR A 106 15.86 14.16 5.73
CA THR A 106 16.89 14.47 6.74
C THR A 106 18.18 13.70 6.45
N ALA A 107 18.84 14.04 5.35
CA ALA A 107 20.28 13.89 5.18
C ALA A 107 20.78 15.02 4.28
N PRO A 108 21.17 16.16 4.89
CA PRO A 108 22.54 16.61 4.65
C PRO A 108 23.15 17.27 5.91
N GLY A 109 24.20 16.65 6.47
CA GLY A 109 24.96 17.26 7.57
C GLY A 109 25.93 16.31 8.28
N SER A 110 27.20 16.35 7.85
CA SER A 110 28.44 16.03 8.60
C SER A 110 28.57 14.68 9.32
N VAL A 111 29.35 13.78 8.73
CA VAL A 111 30.44 13.14 9.47
C VAL A 111 31.69 13.26 8.62
N ASP A 112 32.48 14.30 8.88
CA ASP A 112 33.93 14.23 8.68
C ASP A 112 34.48 13.49 9.90
N ILE A 113 34.83 12.21 9.74
CA ILE A 113 35.93 11.53 10.45
C ILE A 113 36.64 10.64 9.46
#